data_AF-A0A9W8NRQ1-F1
#
_entry.id   AF-A0A9W8NRQ1-F1
#
_cell.length_a   1.000
_cell.length_b   1.000
_cell.length_c   1.000
_cell.angle_alpha   90.00
_cell.angle_beta   90.00
_cell.angle_gamma   90.00
#
_symmetry.space_group_name_H-M   'P 1'
#
loop_
_entity.id
_entity.type
_entity.pdbx_description
1 polymer ?
#
loop_
_entity_poly.entity_id
_entity_poly.type
_entity_poly.pdbx_seq_one_letter_code
_entity_poly.pdbx_strand_id
1 'polypeptide(L)'
;MFVQVASRDDETADETGIQVEGTLQAVAGSQALWTIFFHNHRAGAEHILAGPNMPENNQNIPGTMIWLHHISLLTSVSVVVMSIFDYGMLSLYMNPLTGLLTIFFHASLLILAHKRPELKGMISVEAVVFAYLLSLTWLACFVVMVYVAWKSQMKAIQIVGMNETFLTAIDNATQRLQLMCTSLEFGLLGDLAVRSTWARRYGFEDYAEKDYDDCSAIY
;
A
#
# COMPACT_ATOMS: atom_id res chain seq x y z
N MET A 1 -15.75 -56.46 -14.77
CA MET A 1 -14.35 -56.15 -14.44
C MET A 1 -14.40 -55.34 -13.16
N PHE A 2 -14.13 -55.96 -12.02
CA PHE A 2 -14.27 -55.36 -10.69
C PHE A 2 -12.93 -54.75 -10.28
N VAL A 3 -12.93 -53.45 -9.96
CA VAL A 3 -11.75 -52.75 -9.42
C VAL A 3 -11.78 -52.89 -7.91
N GLN A 4 -10.71 -53.49 -7.39
CA GLN A 4 -10.48 -53.81 -6.00
C GLN A 4 -10.10 -52.52 -5.25
N VAL A 5 -10.91 -52.15 -4.26
CA VAL A 5 -10.65 -51.05 -3.33
C VAL A 5 -9.61 -51.51 -2.32
N ALA A 6 -8.43 -50.89 -2.33
CA ALA A 6 -7.42 -51.06 -1.29
C ALA A 6 -7.68 -50.03 -0.19
N SER A 7 -8.18 -50.48 0.95
CA SER A 7 -8.16 -49.74 2.20
C SER A 7 -6.71 -49.67 2.70
N ARG A 8 -6.24 -48.45 2.99
CA ARG A 8 -4.98 -48.22 3.69
C ARG A 8 -5.30 -47.49 4.98
N ASP A 9 -5.33 -48.25 6.05
CA ASP A 9 -5.37 -47.75 7.42
C ASP A 9 -3.94 -47.41 7.90
N ASP A 10 -3.91 -46.61 8.98
CA ASP A 10 -2.79 -46.24 9.85
C ASP A 10 -1.75 -45.24 9.29
N GLU A 11 -1.67 -44.06 9.92
CA GLU A 11 -0.77 -43.86 11.08
C GLU A 11 -0.89 -42.40 11.61
N THR A 12 -1.18 -42.30 12.90
CA THR A 12 -0.75 -41.27 13.87
C THR A 12 -0.08 -39.99 13.35
N ALA A 13 -0.75 -38.85 13.55
CA ALA A 13 -0.08 -37.55 13.61
C ALA A 13 -0.37 -36.90 14.97
N ASP A 14 0.66 -37.02 15.80
CA ASP A 14 0.84 -36.45 17.13
C ASP A 14 1.00 -34.93 17.06
N GLU A 15 0.54 -34.26 18.12
CA GLU A 15 0.85 -32.90 18.57
C GLU A 15 1.34 -31.85 17.54
N THR A 16 0.40 -31.07 16.98
CA THR A 16 0.70 -29.69 16.57
C THR A 16 0.25 -28.71 17.63
N GLY A 17 0.90 -28.76 18.79
CA GLY A 17 0.96 -27.64 19.75
C GLY A 17 1.80 -26.52 19.16
N ILE A 18 1.28 -25.84 18.14
CA ILE A 18 1.94 -24.71 17.49
C ILE A 18 2.00 -23.57 18.52
N GLN A 19 3.22 -23.22 18.91
CA GLN A 19 3.59 -22.06 19.73
C GLN A 19 2.89 -20.78 19.25
N VAL A 20 1.75 -20.42 19.87
CA VAL A 20 1.10 -19.11 19.65
C VAL A 20 1.78 -18.01 20.49
N GLU A 21 2.57 -18.36 21.51
CA GLU A 21 3.23 -17.38 22.40
C GLU A 21 4.40 -16.62 21.74
N GLY A 22 5.09 -17.21 20.75
CA GLY A 22 6.20 -16.53 20.06
C GLY A 22 5.76 -15.38 19.15
N THR A 23 4.57 -15.49 18.56
CA THR A 23 4.07 -14.52 17.56
C THR A 23 3.62 -13.21 18.21
N LEU A 24 3.09 -13.25 19.44
CA LEU A 24 2.68 -12.05 20.17
C LEU A 24 3.87 -11.21 20.65
N GLN A 25 5.00 -11.85 21.02
CA GLN A 25 6.23 -11.13 21.36
C GLN A 25 6.85 -10.41 20.15
N ALA A 26 6.77 -11.00 18.96
CA ALA A 26 7.27 -10.37 17.73
C ALA A 26 6.46 -9.10 17.35
N VAL A 27 5.13 -9.13 17.54
CA VAL A 27 4.27 -7.96 17.25
C VAL A 27 4.48 -6.84 18.27
N ALA A 28 4.66 -7.17 19.56
CA ALA A 28 4.98 -6.19 20.59
C ALA A 28 6.38 -5.57 20.38
N GLY A 29 7.35 -6.36 19.94
CA GLY A 29 8.69 -5.87 19.58
C GLY A 29 8.67 -4.91 18.38
N SER A 30 7.80 -5.14 17.40
CA SER A 30 7.62 -4.24 16.26
C SER A 30 7.13 -2.85 16.70
N GLN A 31 6.09 -2.76 17.54
CA GLN A 31 5.61 -1.46 18.04
C GLN A 31 6.65 -0.73 18.90
N ALA A 32 7.40 -1.46 19.73
CA ALA A 32 8.49 -0.89 20.51
C ALA A 32 9.60 -0.34 19.60
N LEU A 33 9.96 -1.05 18.53
CA LEU A 33 10.94 -0.58 17.54
C LEU A 33 10.48 0.68 16.81
N TRP A 34 9.21 0.76 16.41
CA TRP A 34 8.66 2.00 15.84
C TRP A 34 8.72 3.16 16.83
N THR A 35 8.41 2.92 18.10
CA THR A 35 8.43 3.96 19.13
C THR A 35 9.86 4.46 19.41
N ILE A 36 10.83 3.53 19.52
CA ILE A 36 12.26 3.85 19.70
C ILE A 36 12.81 4.60 18.47
N PHE A 37 12.42 4.16 17.27
CA PHE A 37 12.82 4.79 16.02
C PHE A 37 12.34 6.25 15.93
N PHE A 38 11.06 6.50 16.22
CA PHE A 38 10.51 7.86 16.28
C PHE A 38 11.12 8.70 17.41
N HIS A 39 11.55 8.08 18.52
CA HIS A 39 12.15 8.81 19.63
C HIS A 39 13.61 9.23 19.34
N ASN A 40 14.42 8.37 18.72
CA ASN A 40 15.80 8.69 18.36
C ASN A 40 15.89 9.78 17.27
N HIS A 41 14.98 9.79 16.31
CA HIS A 41 14.93 10.85 15.30
C HIS A 41 14.54 12.22 15.88
N ARG A 42 13.78 12.25 16.99
CA ARG A 42 13.43 13.48 17.70
C ARG A 42 14.65 14.12 18.38
N ALA A 43 15.50 13.31 19.02
CA ALA A 43 16.66 13.81 19.76
C ALA A 43 17.73 14.44 18.85
N GLY A 44 17.87 13.97 17.60
CA GLY A 44 18.80 14.54 16.62
C GLY A 44 18.33 15.87 16.02
N ALA A 45 17.02 16.09 15.91
CA ALA A 45 16.46 17.30 15.30
C ALA A 45 16.56 18.54 16.21
N GLU A 46 16.46 18.35 17.54
CA GLU A 46 16.48 19.46 18.50
C GLU A 46 17.85 20.16 18.60
N HIS A 47 18.95 19.46 18.29
CA HIS A 47 20.31 20.03 18.40
C HIS A 47 20.74 20.88 17.18
N ILE A 48 19.96 20.87 16.09
CA ILE A 48 20.25 21.66 14.86
C ILE A 48 19.38 22.94 14.78
N LEU A 49 18.36 23.07 15.65
CA LEU A 49 17.38 24.16 15.61
C LEU A 49 17.74 25.39 16.47
N ALA A 50 18.92 25.45 17.09
CA ALA A 50 19.41 26.66 17.78
C ALA A 50 19.96 27.73 16.80
N GLY A 51 19.50 27.72 15.54
CA GLY A 51 19.80 28.74 14.55
C GLY A 51 18.86 29.95 14.67
N PRO A 52 19.24 31.11 14.12
CA PRO A 52 18.46 32.35 14.21
C PRO A 52 17.04 32.15 13.69
N ASN A 53 16.05 32.57 14.50
CA ASN A 53 14.60 32.51 14.28
C ASN A 53 14.22 32.48 12.79
N MET A 54 14.02 31.29 12.23
CA MET A 54 13.40 31.19 10.91
C MET A 54 11.95 31.67 11.04
N PRO A 55 11.47 32.49 10.10
CA PRO A 55 10.08 32.92 10.10
C PRO A 55 9.16 31.68 10.13
N GLU A 56 8.19 31.68 11.04
CA GLU A 56 7.13 30.68 11.07
C GLU A 56 6.38 30.71 9.75
N ASN A 57 6.76 29.83 8.83
CA ASN A 57 6.10 29.67 7.57
C ASN A 57 4.86 28.79 7.79
N ASN A 58 3.69 29.42 7.90
CA ASN A 58 2.39 28.75 7.94
C ASN A 58 2.03 28.22 6.53
N GLN A 59 2.85 27.33 5.99
CA GLN A 59 2.55 26.60 4.76
C GLN A 59 1.42 25.61 5.03
N ASN A 60 0.21 26.00 4.63
CA ASN A 60 -0.93 25.09 4.59
C ASN A 60 -0.64 23.98 3.58
N ILE A 61 -0.77 22.71 4.00
CA ILE A 61 -0.72 21.58 3.07
C ILE A 61 -1.78 21.83 1.98
N PRO A 62 -1.42 21.75 0.68
CA PRO A 62 -2.40 21.91 -0.38
C PRO A 62 -3.48 20.84 -0.24
N GLY A 63 -4.74 21.27 -0.29
CA GLY A 63 -5.88 20.35 -0.16
C GLY A 63 -5.83 19.18 -1.16
N THR A 64 -5.15 19.35 -2.29
CA THR A 64 -4.93 18.31 -3.30
C THR A 64 -4.19 17.09 -2.76
N MET A 65 -3.21 17.25 -1.86
CA MET A 65 -2.52 16.10 -1.23
C MET A 65 -3.43 15.31 -0.31
N ILE A 66 -4.29 15.99 0.45
CA ILE A 66 -5.28 15.33 1.32
C ILE A 66 -6.26 14.53 0.47
N TRP A 67 -6.74 15.10 -0.64
CA TRP A 67 -7.62 14.38 -1.57
C TRP A 67 -6.96 13.14 -2.17
N LEU A 68 -5.70 13.20 -2.59
CA LEU A 68 -4.97 12.05 -3.12
C LEU A 68 -4.89 10.90 -2.10
N HIS A 69 -4.65 11.20 -0.83
CA HIS A 69 -4.66 10.20 0.24
C HIS A 69 -6.04 9.53 0.40
N HIS A 70 -7.13 10.29 0.30
CA HIS A 70 -8.48 9.72 0.41
C HIS A 70 -8.84 8.84 -0.78
N ILE A 71 -8.48 9.26 -2.00
CA ILE A 71 -8.75 8.47 -3.21
C ILE A 71 -7.95 7.17 -3.21
N SER A 72 -6.66 7.22 -2.84
CA SER A 72 -5.84 6.01 -2.72
C SER A 72 -6.36 5.11 -1.58
N LEU A 73 -6.74 5.68 -0.42
CA LEU A 73 -7.34 4.88 0.66
C LEU A 73 -8.62 4.16 0.21
N LEU A 74 -9.54 4.86 -0.47
CA LEU A 74 -10.78 4.28 -0.99
C LEU A 74 -10.52 3.20 -2.03
N THR A 75 -9.57 3.43 -2.93
CA THR A 75 -9.19 2.46 -3.96
C THR A 75 -8.58 1.21 -3.33
N SER A 76 -7.70 1.36 -2.34
CA SER A 76 -7.06 0.24 -1.65
C SER A 76 -8.06 -0.59 -0.86
N VAL A 77 -9.02 0.04 -0.18
CA VAL A 77 -10.14 -0.66 0.47
C VAL A 77 -10.96 -1.43 -0.55
N SER A 78 -11.26 -0.82 -1.70
CA SER A 78 -12.01 -1.46 -2.78
C SER A 78 -11.27 -2.70 -3.31
N VAL A 79 -9.95 -2.62 -3.51
CA VAL A 79 -9.12 -3.76 -3.95
C VAL A 79 -9.14 -4.88 -2.91
N VAL A 80 -9.01 -4.57 -1.62
CA VAL A 80 -9.07 -5.59 -0.56
C VAL A 80 -10.44 -6.27 -0.53
N VAL A 81 -11.52 -5.50 -0.59
CA VAL A 81 -12.90 -6.01 -0.60
C VAL A 81 -13.13 -6.90 -1.82
N MET A 82 -12.74 -6.46 -3.03
CA MET A 82 -12.84 -7.27 -4.24
C MET A 82 -12.00 -8.54 -4.16
N SER A 83 -10.80 -8.47 -3.54
CA SER A 83 -9.92 -9.63 -3.37
C SER A 83 -10.54 -10.71 -2.48
N ILE A 84 -11.35 -10.31 -1.49
CA ILE A 84 -12.11 -11.25 -0.63
C ILE A 84 -13.19 -11.96 -1.44
N PHE A 85 -13.90 -11.26 -2.33
CA PHE A 85 -14.97 -11.83 -3.14
C PHE A 85 -14.48 -12.73 -4.29
N ASP A 86 -13.29 -12.47 -4.84
CA ASP A 86 -12.70 -13.24 -5.95
C ASP A 86 -11.87 -14.46 -5.49
N TYR A 87 -11.95 -14.84 -4.21
CA TYR A 87 -11.15 -15.91 -3.59
C TYR A 87 -9.62 -15.76 -3.80
N GLY A 88 -9.14 -14.56 -4.15
CA GLY A 88 -7.73 -14.25 -4.35
C GLY A 88 -7.03 -14.97 -5.51
N MET A 89 -7.77 -15.64 -6.41
CA MET A 89 -7.21 -16.58 -7.39
C MET A 89 -6.24 -15.95 -8.39
N LEU A 90 -6.50 -14.72 -8.86
CA LEU A 90 -5.63 -14.05 -9.84
C LEU A 90 -4.58 -13.12 -9.21
N SER A 91 -4.87 -12.55 -8.04
CA SER A 91 -3.96 -11.63 -7.35
C SER A 91 -2.91 -12.33 -6.50
N LEU A 92 -2.97 -13.66 -6.42
CA LEU A 92 -1.94 -14.53 -5.82
C LEU A 92 -1.56 -14.07 -4.40
N TYR A 93 -2.56 -13.63 -3.63
CA TYR A 93 -2.45 -13.03 -2.29
C TYR A 93 -1.68 -11.69 -2.20
N MET A 94 -1.04 -11.23 -3.28
CA MET A 94 -0.20 -10.02 -3.25
C MET A 94 -1.01 -8.73 -3.23
N ASN A 95 -2.09 -8.62 -4.01
CA ASN A 95 -2.93 -7.41 -4.00
C ASN A 95 -3.61 -7.14 -2.65
N PRO A 96 -4.27 -8.11 -1.98
CA PRO A 96 -4.88 -7.83 -0.69
C PRO A 96 -3.85 -7.44 0.36
N LEU A 97 -2.66 -8.08 0.37
CA LEU A 97 -1.58 -7.70 1.27
C LEU A 97 -1.07 -6.28 1.00
N THR A 98 -0.83 -5.95 -0.28
CA THR A 98 -0.36 -4.62 -0.68
C THR A 98 -1.40 -3.53 -0.42
N GLY A 99 -2.69 -3.85 -0.63
CA GLY A 99 -3.82 -3.00 -0.27
C GLY A 99 -3.87 -2.72 1.23
N LEU A 100 -3.72 -3.74 2.07
CA LEU A 100 -3.64 -3.56 3.53
C LEU A 100 -2.45 -2.69 3.94
N LEU A 101 -1.26 -2.92 3.39
CA LEU A 101 -0.09 -2.08 3.67
C LEU A 101 -0.32 -0.62 3.28
N THR A 102 -0.99 -0.38 2.15
CA THR A 102 -1.34 0.96 1.67
C THR A 102 -2.36 1.63 2.60
N ILE A 103 -3.37 0.89 3.06
CA ILE A 103 -4.34 1.36 4.07
C ILE A 103 -3.61 1.75 5.36
N PHE A 104 -2.73 0.90 5.88
CA PHE A 104 -1.95 1.20 7.08
C PHE A 104 -1.10 2.45 6.90
N PHE A 105 -0.39 2.56 5.79
CA PHE A 105 0.43 3.73 5.46
C PHE A 105 -0.39 5.02 5.46
N HIS A 106 -1.52 5.05 4.74
CA HIS A 106 -2.37 6.23 4.68
C HIS A 106 -3.06 6.55 6.00
N ALA A 107 -3.55 5.55 6.72
CA ALA A 107 -4.13 5.73 8.05
C ALA A 107 -3.10 6.32 9.03
N SER A 108 -1.86 5.81 9.03
CA SER A 108 -0.78 6.35 9.87
C SER A 108 -0.46 7.80 9.54
N LEU A 109 -0.40 8.18 8.26
CA LEU A 109 -0.16 9.56 7.85
C LEU A 109 -1.32 10.49 8.24
N LEU A 110 -2.57 10.06 8.06
CA LEU A 110 -3.75 10.84 8.44
C LEU A 110 -3.84 11.02 9.96
N ILE A 111 -3.58 9.97 10.74
CA ILE A 111 -3.54 10.05 12.20
C ILE A 111 -2.42 10.98 12.66
N LEU A 112 -1.23 10.89 12.06
CA LEU A 112 -0.10 11.76 12.40
C LEU A 112 -0.41 13.22 12.07
N ALA A 113 -0.99 13.48 10.89
CA ALA A 113 -1.41 14.81 10.46
C ALA A 113 -2.50 15.41 11.37
N HIS A 114 -3.38 14.58 11.94
CA HIS A 114 -4.40 15.03 12.88
C HIS A 114 -3.83 15.31 14.28
N LYS A 115 -2.95 14.42 14.78
CA LYS A 115 -2.39 14.54 16.13
C LYS A 115 -1.31 15.60 16.27
N ARG A 116 -0.60 15.91 15.19
CA ARG A 116 0.53 16.85 15.19
C ARG A 116 0.44 17.81 14.00
N PRO A 117 -0.49 18.78 14.03
CA PRO A 117 -0.63 19.75 12.96
C PRO A 117 0.64 20.56 12.72
N GLU A 118 1.49 20.74 13.73
CA GLU A 118 2.78 21.41 13.63
C GLU A 118 3.80 20.68 12.72
N LEU A 119 3.63 19.38 12.51
CA LEU A 119 4.47 18.58 11.60
C LEU A 119 3.91 18.51 10.17
N LYS A 120 2.76 19.15 9.90
CA LYS A 120 2.08 19.09 8.59
C LYS A 120 2.95 19.58 7.43
N GLY A 121 3.82 20.55 7.65
CA GLY A 121 4.73 21.05 6.62
C GLY A 121 5.92 20.11 6.34
N MET A 122 6.30 19.27 7.29
CA MET A 122 7.42 18.34 7.16
C MET A 122 6.90 16.97 6.71
N ILE A 123 6.71 16.80 5.40
CA ILE A 123 6.60 15.45 4.86
C ILE A 123 7.91 14.73 5.18
N SER A 124 7.84 13.79 6.15
CA SER A 124 9.01 13.02 6.56
C SER A 124 9.63 12.36 5.34
N VAL A 125 10.97 12.43 5.24
CA VAL A 125 11.72 11.76 4.17
C VAL A 125 11.34 10.29 4.08
N GLU A 126 11.09 9.68 5.23
CA GLU A 126 10.66 8.29 5.35
C GLU A 126 9.30 8.07 4.69
N ALA A 127 8.32 8.94 4.92
CA ALA A 127 7.01 8.83 4.30
C ALA A 127 7.11 8.87 2.77
N VAL A 128 7.98 9.73 2.24
CA VAL A 128 8.27 9.80 0.79
C VAL A 128 8.90 8.50 0.30
N VAL A 129 9.91 7.98 1.00
CA VAL A 129 10.58 6.72 0.65
C VAL A 129 9.60 5.55 0.69
N PHE A 130 8.76 5.46 1.73
CA PHE A 130 7.71 4.44 1.84
C PHE A 130 6.69 4.54 0.72
N ALA A 131 6.28 5.76 0.33
CA ALA A 131 5.39 5.95 -0.82
C ALA A 131 6.01 5.43 -2.13
N TYR A 132 7.30 5.67 -2.38
CA TYR A 132 8.01 5.08 -3.52
C TYR A 132 8.05 3.56 -3.48
N LEU A 133 8.36 2.97 -2.31
CA LEU A 133 8.42 1.51 -2.15
C LEU A 133 7.04 0.87 -2.35
N LEU A 134 5.97 1.48 -1.83
CA LEU A 134 4.61 1.02 -2.05
C LEU A 134 4.22 1.14 -3.53
N SER A 135 4.54 2.26 -4.19
CA SER A 135 4.31 2.44 -5.63
C SER A 135 5.02 1.34 -6.44
N LEU A 136 6.31 1.06 -6.18
CA LEU A 136 7.04 -0.03 -6.83
C LEU A 136 6.43 -1.41 -6.56
N THR A 137 5.89 -1.62 -5.35
CA THR A 137 5.19 -2.87 -5.01
C THR A 137 3.92 -3.02 -5.84
N TRP A 138 3.10 -1.96 -5.96
CA TRP A 138 1.92 -1.97 -6.83
C TRP A 138 2.27 -2.18 -8.31
N LEU A 139 3.38 -1.61 -8.79
CA LEU A 139 3.89 -1.87 -10.14
C LEU A 139 4.26 -3.35 -10.32
N ALA A 140 4.96 -3.94 -9.35
CA ALA A 140 5.30 -5.36 -9.38
C ALA A 140 4.04 -6.25 -9.39
N CYS A 141 3.04 -5.94 -8.55
CA CYS A 141 1.74 -6.61 -8.56
C CYS A 141 1.05 -6.49 -9.93
N PHE A 142 1.06 -5.31 -10.54
CA PHE A 142 0.51 -5.08 -11.87
C PHE A 142 1.21 -5.95 -12.93
N VAL A 143 2.55 -5.95 -12.95
CA VAL A 143 3.33 -6.76 -13.90
C VAL A 143 3.05 -8.26 -13.71
N VAL A 144 2.96 -8.74 -12.46
CA VAL A 144 2.63 -10.14 -12.17
C VAL A 144 1.22 -10.49 -12.68
N MET A 145 0.22 -9.63 -12.43
CA MET A 145 -1.14 -9.87 -12.94
C MET A 145 -1.21 -9.86 -14.46
N VAL A 146 -0.55 -8.92 -15.14
CA VAL A 146 -0.47 -8.90 -16.61
C VAL A 146 0.22 -10.16 -17.13
N TYR A 147 1.30 -10.60 -16.49
CA TYR A 147 2.01 -11.81 -16.86
C TYR A 147 1.14 -13.06 -16.69
N VAL A 148 0.43 -13.20 -15.58
CA VAL A 148 -0.51 -14.30 -15.33
C VAL A 148 -1.63 -14.29 -16.36
N ALA A 149 -2.25 -13.12 -16.61
CA ALA A 149 -3.30 -12.95 -17.60
C ALA A 149 -2.82 -13.29 -19.02
N TRP A 150 -1.58 -12.94 -19.37
CA TRP A 150 -0.97 -13.29 -20.66
C TRP A 150 -0.75 -14.80 -20.80
N LYS A 151 -0.25 -15.45 -19.74
CA LYS A 151 0.00 -16.90 -19.76
C LYS A 151 -1.27 -17.73 -19.72
N SER A 152 -2.31 -17.28 -19.03
CA SER A 152 -3.60 -17.97 -18.93
C SER A 152 -4.37 -17.99 -20.26
N GLN A 153 -4.13 -17.03 -21.15
CA GLN A 153 -4.69 -17.07 -22.51
C GLN A 153 -4.14 -18.25 -23.34
N MET A 154 -2.99 -18.82 -22.97
CA MET A 154 -2.30 -19.82 -23.78
C MET A 154 -2.61 -21.28 -23.45
N LYS A 155 -3.37 -21.59 -22.39
CA LYS A 155 -4.01 -22.89 -22.07
C LYS A 155 -4.49 -22.89 -20.61
N ALA A 156 -5.46 -23.74 -20.27
CA ALA A 156 -5.84 -24.02 -18.89
C ALA A 156 -4.61 -24.48 -18.09
N ILE A 157 -4.06 -23.59 -17.26
CA ILE A 157 -2.92 -23.89 -16.41
C ILE A 157 -3.45 -24.75 -15.26
N GLN A 158 -3.16 -26.05 -15.28
CA GLN A 158 -3.36 -26.90 -14.10
C GLN A 158 -2.30 -26.55 -13.06
N ILE A 159 -2.65 -25.66 -12.13
CA ILE A 159 -1.85 -25.39 -10.94
C ILE A 159 -2.31 -26.40 -9.88
N VAL A 160 -1.43 -27.34 -9.52
CA VAL A 160 -1.56 -28.22 -8.34
C VAL A 160 -2.82 -29.11 -8.34
N GLY A 161 -3.11 -29.78 -9.46
CA GLY A 161 -4.13 -30.86 -9.50
C GLY A 161 -5.58 -30.41 -9.29
N MET A 162 -5.85 -29.12 -9.07
CA MET A 162 -7.19 -28.57 -9.11
C MET A 162 -7.59 -28.36 -10.57
N ASN A 163 -8.53 -29.18 -11.03
CA ASN A 163 -9.12 -29.13 -12.36
C ASN A 163 -10.14 -28.00 -12.50
N GLU A 164 -9.89 -26.85 -11.87
CA GLU A 164 -10.75 -25.69 -12.05
C GLU A 164 -10.28 -24.89 -13.25
N THR A 165 -11.19 -24.72 -14.22
CA THR A 165 -11.01 -23.94 -15.43
C THR A 165 -10.72 -22.48 -15.09
N PHE A 166 -9.45 -22.16 -14.88
CA PHE A 166 -8.91 -20.82 -14.63
C PHE A 166 -9.34 -19.79 -15.69
N LEU A 167 -9.67 -20.25 -16.89
CA LEU A 167 -10.10 -19.43 -18.03
C LEU A 167 -11.50 -18.80 -17.87
N THR A 168 -12.42 -19.39 -17.10
CA THR A 168 -13.75 -18.81 -16.89
C THR A 168 -13.75 -17.69 -15.85
N ALA A 169 -12.71 -17.61 -15.01
CA ALA A 169 -12.60 -16.62 -13.95
C ALA A 169 -12.12 -15.23 -14.46
N ILE A 170 -11.35 -15.18 -15.55
CA ILE A 170 -10.82 -13.93 -16.14
C ILE A 170 -11.87 -13.12 -16.90
N ASP A 171 -12.95 -13.77 -17.31
CA ASP A 171 -14.09 -13.04 -17.90
C ASP A 171 -14.97 -12.37 -16.84
N ASN A 172 -14.64 -12.53 -15.57
CA ASN A 172 -15.34 -11.87 -14.48
C ASN A 172 -14.94 -10.39 -14.40
N ALA A 173 -15.93 -9.50 -14.41
CA ALA A 173 -15.73 -8.05 -14.38
C ALA A 173 -14.84 -7.60 -13.20
N THR A 174 -14.88 -8.33 -12.09
CA THR A 174 -14.10 -8.07 -10.88
C THR A 174 -12.59 -8.12 -11.13
N GLN A 175 -12.09 -9.08 -11.91
CA GLN A 175 -10.65 -9.20 -12.17
C GLN A 175 -10.12 -8.07 -13.07
N ARG A 176 -10.93 -7.65 -14.05
CA ARG A 176 -10.61 -6.48 -14.89
C ARG A 176 -10.56 -5.21 -14.05
N LEU A 177 -11.50 -5.07 -13.12
CA LEU A 177 -11.55 -3.93 -12.20
C LEU A 177 -10.36 -3.93 -11.24
N GLN A 178 -9.96 -5.09 -10.68
CA GLN A 178 -8.75 -5.20 -9.85
C GLN A 178 -7.48 -4.82 -10.62
N LEU A 179 -7.36 -5.23 -11.88
CA LEU A 179 -6.22 -4.85 -12.73
C LEU A 179 -6.17 -3.32 -12.93
N MET A 180 -7.32 -2.71 -13.24
CA MET A 180 -7.45 -1.25 -13.37
C MET A 180 -7.09 -0.53 -12.06
N CYS A 181 -7.67 -0.95 -10.93
CA CYS A 181 -7.40 -0.36 -9.62
C CYS A 181 -5.92 -0.48 -9.22
N THR A 182 -5.26 -1.61 -9.51
CA THR A 182 -3.83 -1.78 -9.21
C THR A 182 -2.96 -0.81 -10.03
N SER A 183 -3.27 -0.62 -11.31
CA SER A 183 -2.55 0.37 -12.13
C SER A 183 -2.79 1.81 -11.65
N LEU A 184 -4.00 2.09 -11.17
CA LEU A 184 -4.38 3.38 -10.61
C LEU A 184 -3.66 3.65 -9.28
N GLU A 185 -3.54 2.66 -8.40
CA GLU A 185 -2.77 2.79 -7.15
C GLU A 185 -1.28 3.04 -7.37
N PHE A 186 -0.68 2.33 -8.34
CA PHE A 186 0.69 2.61 -8.74
C PHE A 186 0.87 4.09 -9.13
N GLY A 187 -0.04 4.60 -9.98
CA GLY A 187 -0.04 5.99 -10.42
C GLY A 187 -0.26 7.00 -9.29
N LEU A 188 -1.25 6.75 -8.42
CA LEU A 188 -1.57 7.63 -7.29
C LEU A 188 -0.41 7.72 -6.29
N LEU A 189 0.16 6.59 -5.88
CA LEU A 189 1.28 6.57 -4.94
C LEU A 189 2.56 7.12 -5.57
N GLY A 190 2.77 6.90 -6.86
CA GLY A 190 3.87 7.49 -7.62
C GLY A 190 3.77 9.00 -7.69
N ASP A 191 2.60 9.53 -8.08
CA ASP A 191 2.33 10.98 -8.12
C ASP A 191 2.46 11.61 -6.73
N LEU A 192 1.91 10.96 -5.69
CA LEU A 192 2.05 11.38 -4.30
C LEU A 192 3.53 11.46 -3.88
N ALA A 193 4.33 10.43 -4.20
CA ALA A 193 5.76 10.39 -3.86
C ALA A 193 6.55 11.50 -4.58
N VAL A 194 6.26 11.75 -5.87
CA VAL A 194 6.88 12.81 -6.66
C VAL A 194 6.50 14.19 -6.12
N ARG A 195 5.21 14.48 -5.93
CA ARG A 195 4.73 15.75 -5.37
C ARG A 195 5.29 16.00 -3.97
N SER A 196 5.35 14.97 -3.14
CA SER A 196 5.96 15.05 -1.80
C SER A 196 7.45 15.37 -1.86
N THR A 197 8.17 14.77 -2.81
CA THR A 197 9.60 15.08 -3.04
C THR A 197 9.78 16.52 -3.50
N TRP A 198 8.91 16.98 -4.41
CA TRP A 198 8.95 18.32 -4.98
C TRP A 198 8.68 19.39 -3.92
N ALA A 199 7.60 19.21 -3.17
CA ALA A 199 7.21 20.09 -2.06
C ALA A 199 8.34 20.26 -1.04
N ARG A 200 9.05 19.17 -0.73
CA ARG A 200 10.21 19.22 0.18
C ARG A 200 11.41 19.96 -0.41
N ARG A 201 11.65 19.88 -1.72
CA ARG A 201 12.83 20.50 -2.36
C ARG A 201 12.69 21.99 -2.61
N TYR A 202 11.49 22.43 -2.98
CA TYR A 202 11.26 23.82 -3.43
C TYR A 202 10.43 24.65 -2.45
N GLY A 203 9.93 24.04 -1.37
CA GLY A 203 8.92 24.68 -0.51
C GLY A 203 7.55 24.73 -1.21
N PHE A 204 6.47 24.82 -0.43
CA PHE A 204 5.12 24.89 -0.98
C PHE A 204 4.73 26.26 -1.56
N GLU A 205 5.48 27.32 -1.23
CA GLU A 205 5.17 28.71 -1.60
C GLU A 205 5.09 28.93 -3.11
N ASP A 206 5.97 28.32 -3.91
CA ASP A 206 5.98 28.49 -5.37
C ASP A 206 4.80 27.81 -6.10
N TYR A 207 4.08 26.90 -5.43
CA TYR A 207 2.97 26.16 -6.04
C TYR A 207 1.61 26.84 -5.86
N ALA A 208 1.37 27.45 -4.69
CA ALA A 208 0.09 28.11 -4.43
C ALA A 208 -0.04 29.43 -5.21
N GLU A 209 1.06 30.16 -5.40
CA GLU A 209 1.04 31.43 -6.12
C GLU A 209 0.79 31.25 -7.63
N LYS A 210 1.33 30.17 -8.24
CA LYS A 210 1.08 29.86 -9.66
C LYS A 210 -0.30 29.30 -9.97
N ASP A 211 -0.88 28.47 -9.09
CA ASP A 211 -2.22 27.89 -9.34
C ASP A 211 -3.34 28.93 -9.24
N TYR A 212 -3.16 29.98 -8.42
CA TYR A 212 -4.14 31.07 -8.32
C TYR A 212 -4.08 32.06 -9.49
N ASP A 213 -2.88 32.39 -9.97
CA ASP A 213 -2.73 33.30 -11.11
C ASP A 213 -3.28 32.69 -12.40
N ASP A 214 -3.11 31.38 -12.63
CA ASP A 214 -3.57 30.72 -13.85
C ASP A 214 -5.11 30.55 -13.91
N CYS A 215 -5.78 30.40 -12.75
CA CYS A 215 -7.25 30.39 -12.69
C CYS A 215 -7.88 31.78 -12.83
N SER A 216 -7.14 32.85 -12.53
CA SER A 216 -7.61 34.23 -12.68
C SER A 216 -7.56 34.74 -14.13
N ALA A 217 -6.78 34.09 -14.99
CA ALA A 217 -6.63 34.43 -16.40
C ALA A 217 -7.71 33.82 -17.32
N ILE A 218 -8.60 32.98 -16.79
CA ILE A 218 -9.66 32.28 -17.54
C ILE A 218 -11.02 33.03 -17.46
N TYR A 219 -11.09 34.17 -16.76
CA TYR A 219 -12.26 35.06 -16.69
C TYR A 219 -11.92 36.47 -17.14
#